data_AF-A0A1M6F4P0-F1
#
_entry.id   AF-A0A1M6F4P0-F1
#
_cell.length_a   1.000
_cell.length_b   1.000
_cell.length_c   1.000
_cell.angle_alpha   90.00
_cell.angle_beta   90.00
_cell.angle_gamma   90.00
#
_symmetry.space_group_name_H-M   'P 1'
#
loop_
_entity.id
_entity.type
_entity.pdbx_description
1 polymer ?
#
loop_
_entity_poly.entity_id
_entity_poly.type
_entity_poly.pdbx_seq_one_letter_code
_entity_poly.pdbx_strand_id
1 'polypeptide(L)'
;MHFFSFLLPLLAWLPAQGPAGQTAPAAAAPADKIAWTANRPLAWADFKGRPLPADQLAALTSATIDVQVGCQDYVFSSQVKAVFIPSESWVRDAKKASPGLLRHEQLHFDITELHARMLRQKLTIVKLDCEHLQPAFKNLSNAAFSAWKREEARYDSETNNGLNEAKQKFWETQVQQRLALLDKFAAVP
;
A
#
# COMPACT_ATOMS: atom_id res chain seq x y z
N MET A 1 -31.07 61.03 38.96
CA MET A 1 -30.53 60.38 40.17
C MET A 1 -31.11 58.98 40.21
N HIS A 2 -30.41 58.03 39.59
CA HIS A 2 -29.84 56.84 40.26
C HIS A 2 -30.87 55.98 41.00
N PHE A 3 -31.26 54.86 40.40
CA PHE A 3 -31.33 53.56 41.09
C PHE A 3 -31.16 52.44 40.04
N PHE A 4 -29.96 51.88 39.99
CA PHE A 4 -29.64 50.64 39.26
C PHE A 4 -30.25 49.47 40.03
N SER A 5 -31.06 48.65 39.37
CA SER A 5 -31.57 47.40 39.92
C SER A 5 -30.50 46.32 39.73
N PHE A 6 -29.94 45.81 40.83
CA PHE A 6 -29.04 44.66 40.83
C PHE A 6 -29.86 43.37 40.80
N LEU A 7 -29.85 42.67 39.68
CA LEU A 7 -30.23 41.26 39.59
C LEU A 7 -29.02 40.40 39.97
N LEU A 8 -29.10 39.70 41.10
CA LEU A 8 -28.21 38.59 41.44
C LEU A 8 -28.43 37.43 40.45
N PRO A 9 -27.39 36.83 39.86
CA PRO A 9 -27.51 35.50 39.30
C PRO A 9 -27.23 34.46 40.40
N LEU A 10 -28.16 33.52 40.58
CA LEU A 10 -27.89 32.27 41.29
C LEU A 10 -26.79 31.49 40.54
N LEU A 11 -25.69 31.20 41.24
CA LEU A 11 -24.68 30.23 40.81
C LEU A 11 -25.27 28.81 40.92
N ALA A 12 -25.70 28.24 39.80
CA ALA A 12 -25.94 26.81 39.70
C ALA A 12 -24.61 26.09 39.43
N TRP A 13 -24.19 25.25 40.38
CA TRP A 13 -23.02 24.40 40.24
C TRP A 13 -23.36 23.22 39.32
N LEU A 14 -22.80 23.22 38.11
CA LEU A 14 -22.83 22.05 37.21
C LEU A 14 -21.63 21.14 37.52
N PRO A 15 -21.81 19.81 37.63
CA PRO A 15 -20.68 18.90 37.71
C PRO A 15 -19.98 18.85 36.34
N ALA A 16 -18.65 18.98 36.35
CA ALA A 16 -17.83 18.83 35.15
C ALA A 16 -17.94 17.38 34.63
N GLN A 17 -18.58 17.21 33.48
CA GLN A 17 -18.49 15.97 32.72
C GLN A 17 -17.12 15.94 32.04
N GLY A 18 -16.20 15.14 32.57
CA GLY A 18 -14.93 14.85 31.90
C GLY A 18 -15.19 14.19 30.54
N PRO A 19 -14.35 14.42 29.52
CA PRO A 19 -14.57 13.85 28.21
C PRO A 19 -14.52 12.32 28.31
N ALA A 20 -15.57 11.68 27.80
CA ALA A 20 -15.64 10.25 27.62
C ALA A 20 -14.35 9.77 26.93
N GLY A 21 -13.69 8.80 27.56
CA GLY A 21 -12.45 8.22 27.07
C GLY A 21 -12.64 7.78 25.62
N GLN A 22 -11.92 8.45 24.72
CA GLN A 22 -11.72 7.96 23.37
C GLN A 22 -10.87 6.69 23.50
N THR A 23 -11.51 5.53 23.43
CA THR A 23 -10.80 4.28 23.20
C THR A 23 -10.10 4.43 21.86
N ALA A 24 -8.77 4.61 21.91
CA ALA A 24 -7.94 4.47 20.73
C ALA A 24 -8.28 3.12 20.07
N PRO A 25 -8.42 3.06 18.74
CA PRO A 25 -8.65 1.79 18.07
C PRO A 25 -7.52 0.83 18.44
N ALA A 26 -7.90 -0.36 18.89
CA ALA A 26 -6.96 -1.45 19.14
C ALA A 26 -6.05 -1.60 17.91
N ALA A 27 -4.74 -1.64 18.13
CA ALA A 27 -3.78 -1.93 17.08
C ALA A 27 -4.22 -3.21 16.37
N ALA A 28 -4.46 -3.12 15.06
CA ALA A 28 -4.82 -4.26 14.24
C ALA A 28 -3.75 -5.36 14.41
N ALA A 29 -4.19 -6.62 14.55
CA ALA A 29 -3.30 -7.77 14.49
C ALA A 29 -2.37 -7.64 13.27
N PRO A 30 -1.09 -8.06 13.35
CA PRO A 30 -0.18 -7.95 12.22
C PRO A 30 -0.80 -8.64 11.02
N ALA A 31 -1.01 -7.89 9.93
CA ALA A 31 -1.61 -8.43 8.73
C ALA A 31 -0.73 -9.55 8.18
N ASP A 32 -1.31 -10.72 7.92
CA ASP A 32 -0.65 -11.85 7.25
C ASP A 32 -0.25 -11.43 5.83
N LYS A 33 0.94 -10.88 5.64
CA LYS A 33 1.44 -10.46 4.33
C LYS A 33 1.77 -11.66 3.44
N ILE A 34 1.43 -11.58 2.16
CA ILE A 34 1.85 -12.55 1.13
C ILE A 34 2.95 -11.90 0.30
N ALA A 35 4.16 -12.48 0.30
CA ALA A 35 5.23 -12.02 -0.58
C ALA A 35 4.98 -12.46 -2.03
N TRP A 36 5.33 -11.61 -2.99
CA TRP A 36 5.19 -11.92 -4.41
C TRP A 36 6.12 -13.06 -4.79
N THR A 37 5.61 -14.04 -5.54
CA THR A 37 6.42 -15.07 -6.21
C THR A 37 5.78 -15.43 -7.55
N ALA A 38 6.60 -15.77 -8.55
CA ALA A 38 6.10 -16.14 -9.88
C ALA A 38 5.21 -17.40 -9.88
N ASN A 39 5.41 -18.29 -8.89
CA ASN A 39 4.73 -19.58 -8.81
C ASN A 39 3.50 -19.58 -7.88
N ARG A 40 3.14 -18.42 -7.30
CA ARG A 40 1.96 -18.27 -6.45
C ARG A 40 1.16 -17.03 -6.89
N PRO A 41 0.38 -17.13 -7.99
CA PRO A 41 -0.58 -16.09 -8.34
C PRO A 41 -1.65 -15.96 -7.24
N LEU A 42 -2.22 -14.77 -7.12
CA LEU A 42 -3.34 -14.48 -6.24
C LEU A 42 -4.57 -15.29 -6.66
N ALA A 43 -5.32 -15.74 -5.66
CA ALA A 43 -6.65 -16.30 -5.83
C ALA A 43 -7.65 -15.49 -5.00
N TRP A 44 -8.94 -15.58 -5.33
CA TRP A 44 -9.98 -14.87 -4.56
C TRP A 44 -9.99 -15.21 -3.06
N ALA A 45 -9.46 -16.37 -2.67
CA ALA A 45 -9.30 -16.76 -1.26
C ALA A 45 -8.27 -15.90 -0.49
N ASP A 46 -7.37 -15.20 -1.19
CA ASP A 46 -6.41 -14.28 -0.58
C ASP A 46 -7.04 -12.92 -0.23
N PHE A 47 -8.19 -12.56 -0.80
CA PHE A 47 -8.88 -11.29 -0.59
C PHE A 47 -9.81 -11.38 0.63
N LYS A 48 -9.26 -11.14 1.82
CA LYS A 48 -9.93 -11.35 3.13
C LYS A 48 -10.56 -10.08 3.71
N GLY A 49 -10.28 -8.93 3.12
CA GLY A 49 -10.85 -7.64 3.50
C GLY A 49 -12.32 -7.51 3.11
N ARG A 50 -12.92 -6.37 3.46
CA ARG A 50 -14.29 -6.01 3.07
C ARG A 50 -14.31 -4.57 2.54
N PRO A 51 -15.05 -4.29 1.45
CA PRO A 51 -15.25 -2.93 0.99
C PRO A 51 -16.01 -2.10 2.04
N LEU A 52 -15.75 -0.80 2.07
CA LEU A 52 -16.64 0.14 2.73
C LEU A 52 -17.94 0.26 1.92
N PRO A 53 -19.08 0.58 2.56
CA PRO A 53 -20.36 0.72 1.85
C PRO A 53 -20.33 1.72 0.68
N ALA A 54 -19.46 2.73 0.74
CA ALA A 54 -19.33 3.76 -0.28
C ALA A 54 -18.45 3.37 -1.48
N ASP A 55 -17.63 2.32 -1.36
CA ASP A 55 -16.74 1.89 -2.44
C ASP A 55 -17.55 1.47 -3.67
N GLN A 56 -17.14 1.94 -4.84
CA GLN A 56 -17.77 1.60 -6.12
C GLN A 56 -17.01 0.50 -6.89
N LEU A 57 -15.81 0.12 -6.44
CA LEU A 57 -14.97 -0.86 -7.11
C LEU A 57 -15.54 -2.29 -6.97
N ALA A 58 -15.23 -3.16 -7.93
CA ALA A 58 -15.59 -4.57 -7.88
C ALA A 58 -14.66 -5.38 -6.98
N ALA A 59 -13.38 -5.00 -6.94
CA ALA A 59 -12.34 -5.53 -6.08
C ALA A 59 -11.29 -4.42 -5.82
N LEU A 60 -10.38 -4.70 -4.89
CA LEU A 60 -9.22 -3.88 -4.60
C LEU A 60 -8.07 -4.76 -4.11
N THR A 61 -6.89 -4.50 -4.67
CA THR A 61 -5.61 -5.07 -4.24
C THR A 61 -4.83 -4.07 -3.40
N SER A 62 -4.61 -4.38 -2.13
CA SER A 62 -3.63 -3.68 -1.29
C SER A 62 -2.30 -4.42 -1.40
N ALA A 63 -1.37 -3.85 -2.18
CA ALA A 63 0.00 -4.29 -2.27
C ALA A 63 0.96 -3.13 -1.98
N THR A 64 2.16 -3.43 -1.48
CA THR A 64 3.18 -2.41 -1.20
C THR A 64 4.58 -2.99 -1.33
N ILE A 65 5.57 -2.09 -1.41
CA ILE A 65 6.98 -2.43 -1.39
C ILE A 65 7.45 -2.38 0.06
N ASP A 66 7.60 -3.53 0.71
CA ASP A 66 8.16 -3.64 2.06
C ASP A 66 9.69 -3.48 1.98
N VAL A 67 10.23 -2.45 2.65
CA VAL A 67 11.65 -2.13 2.60
C VAL A 67 12.24 -2.05 4.00
N GLN A 68 13.27 -2.85 4.22
CA GLN A 68 14.10 -2.82 5.42
C GLN A 68 15.52 -2.44 5.01
N VAL A 69 16.12 -1.51 5.73
CA VAL A 69 17.52 -1.12 5.55
C VAL A 69 18.24 -1.06 6.88
N GLY A 70 19.53 -1.33 6.87
CA GLY A 70 20.36 -1.24 8.05
C GLY A 70 21.84 -1.14 7.69
N CYS A 71 22.64 -0.80 8.68
CA CYS A 71 24.08 -0.87 8.61
C CYS A 71 24.60 -1.76 9.73
N GLN A 72 25.50 -2.68 9.41
CA GLN A 72 26.24 -3.47 10.37
C GLN A 72 27.73 -3.36 10.04
N ASP A 73 28.54 -2.95 11.03
CA ASP A 73 29.99 -2.71 10.85
C ASP A 73 30.30 -1.79 9.65
N TYR A 74 29.52 -0.71 9.49
CA TYR A 74 29.58 0.23 8.34
C TYR A 74 29.27 -0.40 6.96
N VAL A 75 28.75 -1.62 6.93
CA VAL A 75 28.27 -2.27 5.72
C VAL A 75 26.76 -2.10 5.61
N PHE A 76 26.33 -1.41 4.55
CA PHE A 76 24.92 -1.26 4.21
C PHE A 76 24.28 -2.60 3.81
N SER A 77 23.07 -2.85 4.30
CA SER A 77 22.24 -3.98 3.92
C SER A 77 20.79 -3.52 3.68
N SER A 78 20.09 -4.25 2.82
CA SER A 78 18.67 -4.00 2.56
C SER A 78 17.93 -5.28 2.21
N GLN A 79 16.64 -5.29 2.56
CA GLN A 79 15.67 -6.28 2.10
C GLN A 79 14.48 -5.52 1.50
N VAL A 80 14.12 -5.87 0.26
CA VAL A 80 13.01 -5.25 -0.47
C VAL A 80 12.09 -6.36 -0.97
N LYS A 81 10.81 -6.33 -0.60
CA LYS A 81 9.80 -7.32 -1.00
C LYS A 81 8.56 -6.62 -1.51
N ALA A 82 7.99 -7.08 -2.62
CA ALA A 82 6.59 -6.78 -2.91
C ALA A 82 5.71 -7.67 -2.04
N VAL A 83 4.77 -7.07 -1.33
CA VAL A 83 3.86 -7.78 -0.42
C VAL A 83 2.42 -7.39 -0.69
N PHE A 84 1.54 -8.39 -0.75
CA PHE A 84 0.09 -8.26 -0.79
C PHE A 84 -0.46 -8.36 0.64
N ILE A 85 -1.50 -7.58 0.95
CA ILE A 85 -2.10 -7.47 2.28
C ILE A 85 -3.55 -8.00 2.23
N PRO A 86 -3.78 -9.30 2.53
CA PRO A 86 -5.09 -9.95 2.50
C PRO A 86 -6.18 -9.23 3.25
N SER A 87 -5.89 -8.69 4.44
CA SER A 87 -6.89 -8.02 5.29
C SER A 87 -7.35 -6.67 4.75
N GLU A 88 -6.58 -6.08 3.84
CA GLU A 88 -6.88 -4.79 3.20
C GLU A 88 -7.33 -4.95 1.75
N SER A 89 -7.20 -6.16 1.20
CA SER A 89 -7.60 -6.50 -0.17
C SER A 89 -8.93 -7.22 -0.15
N TRP A 90 -9.84 -6.85 -1.05
CA TRP A 90 -11.20 -7.37 -1.04
C TRP A 90 -11.78 -7.54 -2.44
N VAL A 91 -12.78 -8.41 -2.55
CA VAL A 91 -13.64 -8.56 -3.73
C VAL A 91 -15.09 -8.55 -3.27
N ARG A 92 -15.96 -7.80 -3.95
CA ARG A 92 -17.34 -7.60 -3.51
C ARG A 92 -18.16 -8.88 -3.58
N ASP A 93 -18.01 -9.63 -4.66
CA ASP A 93 -18.68 -10.92 -4.86
C ASP A 93 -17.75 -11.87 -5.62
N ALA A 94 -16.96 -12.66 -4.88
CA ALA A 94 -16.01 -13.62 -5.45
C ALA A 94 -16.67 -14.67 -6.35
N LYS A 95 -17.97 -14.96 -6.19
CA LYS A 95 -18.69 -15.95 -7.01
C LYS A 95 -19.08 -15.39 -8.38
N LYS A 96 -19.21 -14.07 -8.50
CA LYS A 96 -19.53 -13.35 -9.75
C LYS A 96 -18.33 -12.68 -10.40
N ALA A 97 -17.19 -12.64 -9.69
CA ALA A 97 -15.98 -12.04 -10.19
C ALA A 97 -15.46 -12.78 -11.43
N SER A 98 -15.20 -12.03 -12.51
CA SER A 98 -14.69 -12.62 -13.75
C SER A 98 -13.20 -12.98 -13.61
N PRO A 99 -12.71 -13.93 -14.42
CA PRO A 99 -11.27 -14.17 -14.52
C PRO A 99 -10.47 -12.93 -14.96
N GLY A 100 -11.09 -12.02 -15.73
CA GLY A 100 -10.47 -10.75 -16.14
C GLY A 100 -10.23 -9.81 -14.96
N LEU A 101 -11.20 -9.73 -14.04
CA LEU A 101 -11.02 -8.94 -12.81
C LEU A 101 -9.85 -9.48 -11.98
N LEU A 102 -9.73 -10.81 -11.82
CA LEU A 102 -8.59 -11.37 -11.07
C LEU A 102 -7.24 -11.07 -11.73
N ARG A 103 -7.18 -11.09 -13.07
CA ARG A 103 -5.95 -10.69 -13.79
C ARG A 103 -5.62 -9.21 -13.59
N HIS A 104 -6.63 -8.34 -13.55
CA HIS A 104 -6.43 -6.92 -13.25
C HIS A 104 -5.83 -6.73 -11.85
N GLU A 105 -6.45 -7.36 -10.85
CA GLU A 105 -5.97 -7.34 -9.47
C GLU A 105 -4.56 -7.96 -9.31
N GLN A 106 -4.28 -9.06 -10.01
CA GLN A 106 -2.95 -9.67 -10.05
C GLN A 106 -1.91 -8.70 -10.61
N LEU A 107 -2.24 -7.93 -11.64
CA LEU A 107 -1.26 -7.08 -12.30
C LEU A 107 -0.81 -5.91 -11.42
N HIS A 108 -1.66 -5.40 -10.52
CA HIS A 108 -1.22 -4.48 -9.46
C HIS A 108 -0.09 -5.08 -8.61
N PHE A 109 -0.22 -6.36 -8.24
CA PHE A 109 0.82 -7.03 -7.47
C PHE A 109 2.10 -7.27 -8.28
N ASP A 110 1.97 -7.57 -9.57
CA ASP A 110 3.10 -7.70 -10.50
C ASP A 110 3.82 -6.37 -10.74
N ILE A 111 3.09 -5.25 -10.85
CA ILE A 111 3.65 -3.89 -10.92
C ILE A 111 4.39 -3.56 -9.63
N THR A 112 3.84 -3.95 -8.47
CA THR A 112 4.52 -3.79 -7.19
C THR A 112 5.86 -4.54 -7.15
N GLU A 113 5.91 -5.80 -7.61
CA GLU A 113 7.18 -6.53 -7.74
C GLU A 113 8.12 -5.88 -8.75
N LEU A 114 7.61 -5.40 -9.89
CA LEU A 114 8.43 -4.71 -10.87
C LEU A 114 9.16 -3.51 -10.27
N HIS A 115 8.45 -2.69 -9.49
CA HIS A 115 9.06 -1.57 -8.78
C HIS A 115 9.97 -2.02 -7.63
N ALA A 116 9.67 -3.13 -6.96
CA ALA A 116 10.57 -3.74 -6.00
C ALA A 116 11.89 -4.17 -6.65
N ARG A 117 11.87 -4.80 -7.84
CA ARG A 117 13.09 -5.16 -8.61
C ARG A 117 13.88 -3.92 -9.01
N MET A 118 13.20 -2.86 -9.47
CA MET A 118 13.85 -1.58 -9.81
C MET A 118 14.53 -0.95 -8.58
N LEU A 119 13.89 -1.01 -7.41
CA LEU A 119 14.48 -0.53 -6.16
C LEU A 119 15.68 -1.38 -5.73
N ARG A 120 15.58 -2.71 -5.80
CA ARG A 120 16.72 -3.61 -5.54
C ARG A 120 17.89 -3.29 -6.45
N GLN A 121 17.66 -3.13 -7.76
CA GLN A 121 18.68 -2.70 -8.71
C GLN A 121 19.31 -1.37 -8.29
N LYS A 122 18.51 -0.36 -7.97
CA LYS A 122 19.02 0.96 -7.57
C LYS A 122 19.90 0.89 -6.34
N LEU A 123 19.52 0.09 -5.34
CA LEU A 123 20.28 -0.11 -4.10
C LEU A 123 21.62 -0.83 -4.32
N THR A 124 21.81 -1.55 -5.43
CA THR A 124 23.14 -2.12 -5.78
C THR A 124 24.13 -1.07 -6.32
N ILE A 125 23.64 0.09 -6.76
CA ILE A 125 24.46 1.12 -7.43
C ILE A 125 24.71 2.30 -6.49
N VAL A 126 23.72 2.65 -5.66
CA VAL A 126 23.81 3.79 -4.76
C VAL A 126 24.70 3.43 -3.56
N LYS A 127 25.69 4.28 -3.28
CA LYS A 127 26.45 4.24 -2.03
C LYS A 127 25.67 5.02 -0.98
N LEU A 128 25.10 4.30 -0.02
CA LEU A 128 24.47 4.90 1.15
C LEU A 128 25.50 4.99 2.26
N ASP A 129 25.70 6.20 2.76
CA ASP A 129 26.55 6.47 3.92
C ASP A 129 25.82 6.01 5.18
N CYS A 130 26.45 5.12 5.96
CA CYS A 130 25.88 4.62 7.20
C CYS A 130 25.74 5.72 8.28
N GLU A 131 26.56 6.78 8.22
CA GLU A 131 26.45 7.92 9.14
C GLU A 131 25.24 8.81 8.80
N HIS A 132 24.85 8.85 7.53
CA HIS A 132 23.76 9.69 7.01
C HIS A 132 22.68 8.87 6.27
N LEU A 133 22.45 7.63 6.73
CA LEU A 133 21.61 6.66 6.01
C LEU A 133 20.16 7.14 5.88
N GLN A 134 19.56 7.62 6.96
CA GLN A 134 18.12 7.90 7.02
C GLN A 134 17.67 8.98 6.02
N PRO A 135 18.32 10.17 5.94
CA PRO A 135 17.93 11.19 4.96
C PRO A 135 18.09 10.71 3.51
N ALA A 136 19.22 10.07 3.19
CA ALA A 136 19.51 9.59 1.84
C ALA A 136 18.53 8.49 1.41
N PHE A 137 18.29 7.51 2.30
CA PHE A 137 17.35 6.43 2.07
C PHE A 137 15.91 6.95 1.95
N LYS A 138 15.49 7.89 2.78
CA LYS A 138 14.14 8.52 2.71
C LYS A 138 13.89 9.16 1.35
N ASN A 139 14.86 9.88 0.79
CA ASN A 139 14.71 10.49 -0.53
C ASN A 139 14.62 9.43 -1.64
N LEU A 140 15.47 8.41 -1.57
CA LEU A 140 15.47 7.30 -2.52
C LEU A 140 14.16 6.52 -2.48
N SER A 141 13.67 6.16 -1.29
CA SER A 141 12.40 5.44 -1.12
C SER A 141 11.23 6.30 -1.57
N ASN A 142 11.14 7.57 -1.19
CA ASN A 142 10.08 8.47 -1.65
C ASN A 142 10.00 8.55 -3.19
N ALA A 143 11.15 8.62 -3.87
CA ALA A 143 11.19 8.63 -5.32
C ALA A 143 10.69 7.31 -5.92
N ALA A 144 11.10 6.17 -5.34
CA ALA A 144 10.66 4.83 -5.77
C ALA A 144 9.14 4.64 -5.56
N PHE A 145 8.62 4.93 -4.36
CA PHE A 145 7.19 4.85 -4.07
C PHE A 145 6.36 5.81 -4.93
N SER A 146 6.87 7.00 -5.24
CA SER A 146 6.17 7.93 -6.13
C SER A 146 6.13 7.43 -7.57
N ALA A 147 7.21 6.78 -8.04
CA ALA A 147 7.22 6.17 -9.37
C ALA A 147 6.24 5.00 -9.46
N TRP A 148 6.23 4.13 -8.44
CA TRP A 148 5.30 3.02 -8.33
C TRP A 148 3.84 3.49 -8.36
N LYS A 149 3.45 4.41 -7.47
CA LYS A 149 2.07 4.93 -7.42
C LYS A 149 1.63 5.60 -8.74
N ARG A 150 2.54 6.29 -9.43
CA ARG A 150 2.25 6.86 -10.75
C ARG A 150 2.00 5.80 -11.81
N GLU A 151 2.72 4.68 -11.74
CA GLU A 151 2.52 3.57 -12.68
C GLU A 151 1.24 2.80 -12.40
N GLU A 152 0.91 2.53 -11.13
CA GLU A 152 -0.38 1.96 -10.72
C GLU A 152 -1.55 2.82 -11.23
N ALA A 153 -1.54 4.13 -10.95
CA ALA A 153 -2.60 5.04 -11.40
C ALA A 153 -2.71 5.13 -12.93
N ARG A 154 -1.58 5.05 -13.63
CA ARG A 154 -1.55 5.03 -15.10
C ARG A 154 -2.14 3.73 -15.64
N TYR A 155 -1.82 2.60 -15.01
CA TYR A 155 -2.36 1.30 -15.37
C TYR A 155 -3.89 1.28 -15.23
N ASP A 156 -4.43 1.75 -14.10
CA ASP A 156 -5.88 1.88 -13.90
C ASP A 156 -6.52 2.77 -14.95
N SER A 157 -5.95 3.95 -15.17
CA SER A 157 -6.48 4.92 -16.13
C SER A 157 -6.49 4.37 -17.56
N GLU A 158 -5.38 3.77 -18.01
CA GLU A 158 -5.27 3.28 -19.39
C GLU A 158 -6.09 2.01 -19.65
N THR A 159 -6.31 1.18 -18.62
CA THR A 159 -7.15 -0.01 -18.73
C THR A 159 -8.62 0.25 -18.44
N ASN A 160 -8.99 1.47 -18.06
CA ASN A 160 -10.31 1.78 -17.54
C ASN A 160 -10.68 0.85 -16.37
N ASN A 161 -9.78 0.74 -15.38
CA ASN A 161 -9.87 -0.17 -14.23
C ASN A 161 -10.13 -1.63 -14.67
N GLY A 162 -9.31 -2.11 -15.62
CA GLY A 162 -9.42 -3.48 -16.15
C GLY A 162 -10.55 -3.73 -17.16
N LEU A 163 -11.39 -2.74 -17.48
CA LEU A 163 -12.51 -2.90 -18.43
C LEU A 163 -12.09 -2.90 -19.90
N ASN A 164 -10.91 -2.36 -20.23
CA ASN A 164 -10.34 -2.37 -21.57
C ASN A 164 -9.39 -3.55 -21.75
N GLU A 165 -9.91 -4.68 -22.24
CA GLU A 165 -9.18 -5.94 -22.41
C GLU A 165 -7.92 -5.80 -23.30
N ALA A 166 -7.98 -4.99 -24.36
CA ALA A 166 -6.83 -4.78 -25.24
C ALA A 166 -5.68 -4.07 -24.52
N LYS A 167 -6.00 -3.07 -23.68
CA LYS A 167 -5.02 -2.38 -22.84
C LYS A 167 -4.55 -3.25 -21.69
N GLN A 168 -5.45 -4.01 -21.07
CA GLN A 168 -5.10 -5.00 -20.04
C GLN A 168 -4.02 -5.96 -20.55
N LYS A 169 -4.25 -6.60 -21.70
CA LYS A 169 -3.29 -7.53 -22.32
C LYS A 169 -1.95 -6.87 -22.68
N PHE A 170 -1.99 -5.62 -23.15
CA PHE A 170 -0.79 -4.84 -23.42
C PHE A 170 0.04 -4.66 -22.13
N TRP A 171 -0.60 -4.22 -21.05
CA TRP A 171 0.05 -4.02 -19.75
C TRP A 171 0.60 -5.33 -19.19
N GLU A 172 -0.18 -6.42 -19.22
CA GLU A 172 0.27 -7.76 -18.81
C GLU A 172 1.55 -8.16 -19.55
N THR A 173 1.57 -8.01 -20.87
CA THR A 173 2.74 -8.33 -21.70
C THR A 173 3.95 -7.46 -21.34
N GLN A 174 3.76 -6.15 -21.22
CA GLN A 174 4.84 -5.20 -20.93
C GLN A 174 5.44 -5.40 -19.53
N VAL A 175 4.59 -5.63 -18.51
CA VAL A 175 5.04 -5.89 -17.14
C VAL A 175 5.83 -7.20 -17.07
N GLN A 176 5.35 -8.27 -17.70
CA GLN A 176 6.07 -9.55 -17.73
C GLN A 176 7.43 -9.45 -18.42
N GLN A 177 7.52 -8.73 -19.55
CA GLN A 177 8.79 -8.45 -20.22
C GLN A 177 9.77 -7.69 -19.31
N ARG A 178 9.28 -6.67 -18.60
CA ARG A 178 10.12 -5.86 -17.70
C ARG A 178 10.55 -6.63 -16.44
N LEU A 179 9.68 -7.48 -15.90
CA LEU A 179 10.04 -8.41 -14.83
C LEU A 179 11.19 -9.31 -15.29
N ALA A 180 11.09 -9.92 -16.47
CA ALA A 180 12.14 -10.76 -17.04
C ALA A 180 13.46 -10.01 -17.29
N LEU A 181 13.41 -8.76 -17.76
CA LEU A 181 14.61 -7.92 -17.92
C LEU A 181 15.31 -7.62 -16.59
N LEU A 182 14.56 -7.64 -15.49
CA LEU A 182 15.06 -7.37 -14.14
C LEU A 182 15.21 -8.65 -13.30
N ASP A 183 15.28 -9.83 -13.92
CA ASP A 183 15.25 -11.11 -13.21
C ASP A 183 16.43 -11.31 -12.24
N LYS A 184 17.60 -10.74 -12.56
CA LYS A 184 18.75 -10.68 -11.64
C LYS A 184 18.41 -10.03 -10.29
N PHE A 185 17.38 -9.19 -10.25
CA PHE A 185 16.91 -8.48 -9.07
C PHE A 185 15.58 -9.04 -8.56
N ALA A 186 15.14 -10.23 -8.97
CA ALA A 186 13.98 -10.89 -8.37
C ALA A 186 14.19 -11.12 -6.85
N ALA A 187 13.10 -11.23 -6.09
CA ALA A 187 13.19 -11.62 -4.69
C ALA A 187 13.84 -13.01 -4.59
N VAL A 188 14.85 -13.16 -3.75
CA VAL A 188 15.42 -14.49 -3.43
C VAL A 188 14.40 -15.21 -2.54
N PRO A 189 14.07 -16.48 -2.84
CA PRO A 189 13.15 -17.30 -2.02
C PRO A 189 13.55 -17.39 -0.54
#